data_AF-A0A937RQ06-F1
#
_entry.id   AF-A0A937RQ06-F1
#
_cell.length_a   1.000
_cell.length_b   1.000
_cell.length_c   1.000
_cell.angle_alpha   90.00
_cell.angle_beta   90.00
_cell.angle_gamma   90.00
#
_symmetry.space_group_name_H-M   'P 1'
#
loop_
_entity.id
_entity.type
_entity.pdbx_description
1 polymer ?
#
loop_
_entity_poly.entity_id
_entity_poly.type
_entity_poly.pdbx_seq_one_letter_code
_entity_poly.pdbx_strand_id
1 'polypeptide(L)'
;MAFGRRRRQQDDEDALLDEEREPDEDVDDSIDFTGEPEGPYDVSEAPRDGVHRLDIGGLRVPALEGVQIQFQVEEASGRPLSVVVADGQSAMELAVFAAPKSRGLWGDVRAEIVEQLQAAGGTPRTVEGPHGRELELALPTPVPGQMVPGRMIGVDGPRWFVRAVLTGPGALDPTRAPLLVETLRRLVVVRGDDAMPVRDPLPLKLPKEVTDNVPGSAGGDAPAGTGTSATSGRPQMPTPGARIAELR
;
A
#
# COMPACT_ATOMS: atom_id res chain seq x y z
N MET A 1 30.34 -41.59 67.53
CA MET A 1 30.05 -40.69 68.68
C MET A 1 30.83 -39.39 68.50
N ALA A 2 30.62 -38.42 69.39
CA ALA A 2 31.21 -37.06 69.44
C ALA A 2 32.77 -37.04 69.35
N PHE A 3 33.48 -35.91 69.13
CA PHE A 3 33.23 -34.52 69.58
C PHE A 3 33.78 -33.44 68.62
N GLY A 4 33.47 -32.15 68.88
CA GLY A 4 34.09 -31.00 68.20
C GLY A 4 34.12 -29.70 69.05
N ARG A 5 34.96 -28.73 68.64
CA ARG A 5 35.11 -27.32 69.12
C ARG A 5 35.71 -26.50 67.94
N ARG A 6 35.24 -25.28 67.56
CA ARG A 6 35.39 -23.92 68.18
C ARG A 6 36.87 -23.49 68.34
N ARG A 7 37.33 -22.24 68.10
CA ARG A 7 36.83 -20.91 67.56
C ARG A 7 38.11 -20.16 67.01
N ARG A 8 38.24 -18.90 66.53
CA ARG A 8 37.46 -17.63 66.48
C ARG A 8 38.07 -16.67 65.43
N GLN A 9 37.28 -16.22 64.46
CA GLN A 9 37.33 -14.91 63.75
C GLN A 9 35.91 -14.73 63.12
N GLN A 10 35.18 -13.60 63.16
CA GLN A 10 35.44 -12.18 63.45
C GLN A 10 36.34 -11.46 62.44
N ASP A 11 35.94 -10.35 61.81
CA ASP A 11 34.61 -9.69 61.72
C ASP A 11 34.47 -9.15 60.27
N ASP A 12 33.28 -8.66 59.88
CA ASP A 12 33.06 -7.42 59.10
C ASP A 12 31.59 -7.35 58.63
N GLU A 13 31.05 -6.12 58.56
CA GLU A 13 29.65 -5.80 58.24
C GLU A 13 29.52 -5.11 56.86
N ASP A 14 28.27 -4.86 56.43
CA ASP A 14 27.87 -3.99 55.32
C ASP A 14 28.49 -4.24 53.92
N ALA A 15 27.79 -5.07 53.14
CA ALA A 15 27.71 -4.94 51.69
C ALA A 15 26.25 -5.05 51.25
N LEU A 16 25.51 -3.93 51.33
CA LEU A 16 24.24 -3.77 50.63
C LEU A 16 24.52 -3.82 49.13
N LEU A 17 24.07 -4.88 48.47
CA LEU A 17 24.00 -4.94 47.01
C LEU A 17 22.55 -4.63 46.62
N ASP A 18 22.32 -3.40 46.15
CA ASP A 18 21.11 -3.11 45.39
C ASP A 18 21.13 -3.99 44.14
N GLU A 19 20.11 -4.84 43.98
CA GLU A 19 19.77 -5.40 42.66
C GLU A 19 19.12 -4.28 41.84
N GLU A 20 19.94 -3.33 41.38
CA GLU A 20 19.59 -2.39 40.33
C GLU A 20 19.23 -3.19 39.09
N ARG A 21 17.93 -3.46 38.91
CA ARG A 21 17.40 -4.10 37.73
C ARG A 21 17.61 -3.16 36.54
N GLU A 22 18.69 -3.41 35.80
CA GLU A 22 18.97 -2.79 34.51
C GLU A 22 17.67 -2.72 33.70
N PRO A 23 17.18 -1.53 33.31
CA PRO A 23 16.08 -1.44 32.36
C PRO A 23 16.58 -1.96 31.02
N ASP A 24 15.76 -2.77 30.33
CA ASP A 24 16.05 -3.20 28.97
C ASP A 24 16.41 -1.97 28.11
N GLU A 25 17.63 -1.93 27.55
CA GLU A 25 18.02 -0.82 26.67
C GLU A 25 17.10 -0.85 25.44
N ASP A 26 16.29 0.20 25.28
CA ASP A 26 15.51 0.44 24.08
C ASP A 26 16.45 0.38 22.87
N VAL A 27 16.30 -0.67 22.04
CA VAL A 27 17.12 -0.84 20.84
C VAL A 27 16.79 0.30 19.88
N ASP A 28 17.67 1.30 19.86
CA ASP A 28 17.65 2.39 18.88
C ASP A 28 17.87 1.78 17.49
N ASP A 29 16.76 1.49 16.80
CA ASP A 29 16.71 0.92 15.45
C ASP A 29 17.04 2.01 14.41
N SER A 30 18.11 2.77 14.69
CA SER A 30 18.65 3.86 13.88
C SER A 30 19.37 3.29 12.64
N ILE A 31 18.59 2.61 11.79
CA ILE A 31 19.08 2.00 10.55
C ILE A 31 19.60 3.11 9.64
N ASP A 32 20.91 3.09 9.40
CA ASP A 32 21.64 4.10 8.61
C ASP A 32 21.36 3.90 7.10
N PHE A 33 20.18 4.40 6.66
CA PHE A 33 19.68 4.31 5.28
C PHE A 33 20.57 5.12 4.31
N THR A 34 21.63 4.47 3.84
CA THR A 34 22.64 5.03 2.92
C THR A 34 22.16 5.14 1.46
N GLY A 35 21.00 5.77 1.26
CA GLY A 35 20.35 6.03 -0.03
C GLY A 35 18.83 6.03 0.09
N GLU A 36 18.22 7.21 0.13
CA GLU A 36 16.83 7.37 0.59
C GLU A 36 15.76 6.75 -0.34
N PRO A 37 14.76 6.04 0.22
CA PRO A 37 13.49 5.82 -0.45
C PRO A 37 12.69 7.13 -0.45
N GLU A 38 12.95 7.98 -1.45
CA GLU A 38 12.12 9.14 -1.76
C GLU A 38 10.64 8.73 -1.86
N GLY A 39 9.81 9.18 -0.92
CA GLY A 39 8.34 9.04 -0.93
C GLY A 39 7.77 7.62 -0.87
N PRO A 40 6.43 7.45 -0.99
CA PRO A 40 5.39 8.49 -1.09
C PRO A 40 5.45 9.55 0.02
N TYR A 41 5.24 10.81 -0.33
CA TYR A 41 5.32 11.94 0.60
C TYR A 41 3.95 12.32 1.17
N ASP A 42 3.91 12.88 2.38
CA ASP A 42 2.76 13.71 2.77
C ASP A 42 2.76 15.04 1.98
N VAL A 43 1.58 15.61 1.74
CA VAL A 43 1.41 16.91 1.09
C VAL A 43 2.13 18.07 1.82
N SER A 44 2.39 17.97 3.12
CA SER A 44 3.20 18.96 3.86
C SER A 44 4.71 18.84 3.63
N GLU A 45 5.18 17.65 3.21
CA GLU A 45 6.60 17.31 3.06
C GLU A 45 7.03 17.20 1.58
N ALA A 46 6.06 17.21 0.67
CA ALA A 46 6.27 17.04 -0.77
C ALA A 46 7.29 18.05 -1.36
N PRO A 47 8.32 17.58 -2.10
CA PRO A 47 9.38 18.44 -2.61
C PRO A 47 8.90 19.39 -3.70
N ARG A 48 9.54 20.57 -3.78
CA ARG A 48 9.31 21.56 -4.87
C ARG A 48 10.16 21.23 -6.10
N ASP A 49 10.02 20.00 -6.58
CA ASP A 49 10.78 19.39 -7.68
C ASP A 49 10.35 19.85 -9.09
N GLY A 50 9.21 20.53 -9.21
CA GLY A 50 8.63 20.95 -10.50
C GLY A 50 7.95 19.81 -11.27
N VAL A 51 7.80 18.62 -10.69
CA VAL A 51 7.21 17.46 -11.34
C VAL A 51 5.70 17.61 -11.39
N HIS A 52 5.14 17.55 -12.60
CA HIS A 52 3.71 17.62 -12.82
C HIS A 52 3.01 16.41 -12.19
N ARG A 53 2.02 16.66 -11.32
CA ARG A 53 1.25 15.65 -10.62
C ARG A 53 -0.24 15.88 -10.84
N LEU A 54 -0.92 14.81 -11.25
CA LEU A 54 -2.36 14.75 -11.41
C LEU A 54 -3.03 14.69 -10.03
N ASP A 55 -3.66 15.79 -9.61
CA ASP A 55 -4.41 15.85 -8.35
C ASP A 55 -5.75 15.10 -8.52
N ILE A 56 -5.90 14.02 -7.75
CA ILE A 56 -7.06 13.13 -7.77
C ILE A 56 -7.73 13.08 -6.40
N GLY A 57 -7.72 14.19 -5.65
CA GLY A 57 -8.22 14.22 -4.27
C GLY A 57 -7.19 13.68 -3.30
N GLY A 58 -7.43 12.51 -2.70
CA GLY A 58 -6.54 11.91 -1.69
C GLY A 58 -5.12 11.56 -2.15
N LEU A 59 -4.84 11.58 -3.46
CA LEU A 59 -3.52 11.37 -4.05
C LEU A 59 -3.18 12.42 -5.11
N ARG A 60 -1.89 12.58 -5.35
CA ARG A 60 -1.28 13.35 -6.44
C ARG A 60 -0.27 12.46 -7.16
N VAL A 61 -0.69 11.89 -8.29
CA VAL A 61 0.08 10.89 -9.05
C VAL A 61 1.01 11.61 -10.04
N PRO A 62 2.32 11.33 -10.09
CA PRO A 62 3.23 11.94 -11.07
C PRO A 62 2.84 11.55 -12.50
N ALA A 63 2.73 12.55 -13.38
CA ALA A 63 2.40 12.37 -14.79
C ALA A 63 3.70 12.11 -15.59
N LEU A 64 4.26 10.91 -15.44
CA LEU A 64 5.48 10.49 -16.16
C LEU A 64 5.19 10.21 -17.64
N GLU A 65 6.17 10.39 -18.50
CA GLU A 65 6.07 9.95 -19.90
C GLU A 65 6.14 8.42 -19.97
N GLY A 66 5.33 7.81 -20.84
CA GLY A 66 5.29 6.36 -21.04
C GLY A 66 4.38 5.58 -20.09
N VAL A 67 3.81 6.20 -19.04
CA VAL A 67 2.79 5.54 -18.19
C VAL A 67 1.36 5.85 -18.62
N GLN A 68 0.47 4.89 -18.42
CA GLN A 68 -0.97 5.03 -18.59
C GLN A 68 -1.66 5.00 -17.22
N ILE A 69 -2.56 5.96 -16.97
CA ILE A 69 -3.31 6.07 -15.71
C ILE A 69 -4.77 5.69 -15.95
N GLN A 70 -5.31 4.79 -15.13
CA GLN A 70 -6.70 4.32 -15.16
C GLN A 70 -7.31 4.35 -13.75
N PHE A 71 -8.62 4.55 -13.64
CA PHE A 71 -9.32 4.64 -12.35
C PHE A 71 -10.24 3.45 -12.15
N GLN A 72 -10.12 2.76 -11.01
CA GLN A 72 -11.11 1.76 -10.60
C GLN A 72 -12.21 2.46 -9.82
N VAL A 73 -13.45 2.37 -10.30
CA VAL A 73 -14.61 3.05 -9.70
C VAL A 73 -15.56 2.07 -9.02
N GLU A 74 -16.11 2.48 -7.88
CA GLU A 74 -17.19 1.77 -7.22
C GLU A 74 -18.48 1.91 -8.04
N GLU A 75 -18.98 0.78 -8.54
CA GLU A 75 -20.19 0.68 -9.36
C GLU A 75 -21.44 1.31 -8.71
N ALA A 76 -21.54 1.26 -7.37
CA ALA A 76 -22.70 1.75 -6.62
C ALA A 76 -22.70 3.27 -6.37
N SER A 77 -21.54 3.92 -6.27
CA SER A 77 -21.42 5.36 -5.97
C SER A 77 -20.78 6.19 -7.09
N GLY A 78 -20.21 5.55 -8.11
CA GLY A 78 -19.44 6.18 -9.19
C GLY A 78 -18.08 6.75 -8.74
N ARG A 79 -17.65 6.51 -7.50
CA ARG A 79 -16.43 7.11 -6.93
C ARG A 79 -15.20 6.25 -7.24
N PRO A 80 -14.05 6.85 -7.61
CA PRO A 80 -12.81 6.10 -7.70
C PRO A 80 -12.36 5.59 -6.33
N LEU A 81 -11.94 4.33 -6.26
CA LEU A 81 -11.42 3.64 -5.07
C LEU A 81 -9.89 3.49 -5.11
N SER A 82 -9.35 3.22 -6.30
CA SER A 82 -7.92 3.09 -6.55
C SER A 82 -7.56 3.56 -7.96
N VAL A 83 -6.27 3.82 -8.19
CA VAL A 83 -5.72 4.27 -9.47
C VAL A 83 -4.66 3.27 -9.93
N VAL A 84 -4.81 2.76 -11.16
CA VAL A 84 -3.86 1.83 -11.78
C VAL A 84 -2.94 2.62 -12.69
N VAL A 85 -1.63 2.46 -12.51
CA VAL A 85 -0.59 3.02 -13.37
C VAL A 85 0.14 1.88 -14.08
N ALA A 86 0.26 1.92 -15.40
CA ALA A 86 0.87 0.86 -16.19
C ALA A 86 1.93 1.40 -17.16
N ASP A 87 3.05 0.68 -17.31
CA ASP A 87 4.15 1.02 -18.23
C ASP A 87 4.10 0.25 -19.57
N GLY A 88 3.02 -0.51 -19.79
CA GLY A 88 2.80 -1.35 -20.97
C GLY A 88 3.30 -2.79 -20.83
N GLN A 89 4.10 -3.12 -19.81
CA GLN A 89 4.45 -4.51 -19.46
C GLN A 89 4.01 -4.90 -18.05
N SER A 90 4.10 -3.96 -17.11
CA SER A 90 3.73 -4.08 -15.71
C SER A 90 2.60 -3.10 -15.38
N ALA A 91 1.87 -3.37 -14.30
CA ALA A 91 0.87 -2.45 -13.75
C ALA A 91 0.94 -2.41 -12.22
N MET A 92 0.73 -1.23 -11.65
CA MET A 92 0.70 -0.95 -10.21
C MET A 92 -0.64 -0.33 -9.85
N GLU A 93 -1.45 -1.03 -9.05
CA GLU A 93 -2.63 -0.45 -8.41
C GLU A 93 -2.23 0.31 -7.14
N LEU A 94 -2.59 1.58 -7.05
CA LEU A 94 -2.41 2.43 -5.88
C LEU A 94 -3.76 2.68 -5.20
N ALA A 95 -3.87 2.24 -3.94
CA ALA A 95 -4.97 2.58 -3.04
C ALA A 95 -4.41 3.27 -1.79
N VAL A 96 -5.20 4.14 -1.15
CA VAL A 96 -4.75 4.89 0.03
C VAL A 96 -5.85 4.98 1.09
N PHE A 97 -5.47 4.79 2.35
CA PHE A 97 -6.37 4.60 3.48
C PHE A 97 -5.97 5.49 4.66
N ALA A 98 -6.92 5.82 5.53
CA ALA A 98 -6.67 6.60 6.73
C ALA A 98 -6.04 5.73 7.83
N ALA A 99 -4.92 6.19 8.39
CA ALA A 99 -4.17 5.52 9.46
C ALA A 99 -4.33 6.26 10.80
N PRO A 100 -4.11 5.59 11.96
CA PRO A 100 -4.13 6.26 13.25
C PRO A 100 -2.92 7.20 13.40
N LYS A 101 -2.99 8.14 14.35
CA LYS A 101 -1.88 9.09 14.62
C LYS A 101 -0.64 8.44 15.27
N SER A 102 -0.76 7.23 15.79
CA SER A 102 0.19 6.66 16.76
C SER A 102 1.01 5.47 16.26
N ARG A 103 0.68 4.88 15.10
CA ARG A 103 1.43 3.77 14.49
C ARG A 103 1.02 3.56 13.03
N GLY A 104 1.90 2.91 12.27
CA GLY A 104 1.58 2.42 10.93
C GLY A 104 0.52 1.31 10.93
N LEU A 105 -0.15 1.14 9.79
CA LEU A 105 -1.09 0.06 9.49
C LEU A 105 -0.45 -1.10 8.72
N TRP A 106 0.64 -0.88 7.98
CA TRP A 106 1.16 -1.89 7.05
C TRP A 106 1.61 -3.17 7.76
N GLY A 107 2.16 -3.06 8.97
CA GLY A 107 2.53 -4.21 9.80
C GLY A 107 1.37 -5.18 10.03
N ASP A 108 0.22 -4.66 10.46
CA ASP A 108 -1.01 -5.43 10.67
C ASP A 108 -1.57 -5.95 9.34
N VAL A 109 -1.73 -5.06 8.35
CA VAL A 109 -2.40 -5.37 7.08
C VAL A 109 -1.62 -6.45 6.32
N ARG A 110 -0.29 -6.42 6.34
CA ARG A 110 0.54 -7.50 5.79
C ARG A 110 0.35 -8.81 6.55
N ALA A 111 0.25 -8.79 7.87
CA ALA A 111 0.04 -9.99 8.69
C ALA A 111 -1.34 -10.62 8.43
N GLU A 112 -2.41 -9.82 8.43
CA GLU A 112 -3.78 -10.25 8.10
C GLU A 112 -3.86 -10.86 6.69
N ILE A 113 -3.21 -10.25 5.70
CA ILE A 113 -3.16 -10.78 4.32
C ILE A 113 -2.34 -12.07 4.24
N VAL A 114 -1.22 -12.18 4.98
CA VAL A 114 -0.43 -13.43 5.05
C VAL A 114 -1.26 -14.57 5.64
N GLU A 115 -1.96 -14.33 6.76
CA GLU A 115 -2.82 -15.33 7.41
C GLU A 115 -3.96 -15.78 6.47
N GLN A 116 -4.68 -14.83 5.85
CA GLN A 116 -5.77 -15.13 4.90
C GLN A 116 -5.29 -15.94 3.69
N LEU A 117 -4.14 -15.59 3.11
CA LEU A 117 -3.57 -16.32 1.97
C LEU A 117 -3.07 -17.71 2.36
N GLN A 118 -2.49 -17.88 3.55
CA GLN A 118 -2.07 -19.19 4.06
C GLN A 118 -3.29 -20.09 4.36
N ALA A 119 -4.36 -19.53 4.94
CA ALA A 119 -5.62 -20.24 5.15
C ALA A 119 -6.28 -20.67 3.83
N ALA A 120 -6.09 -19.90 2.75
CA ALA A 120 -6.51 -20.26 1.39
C ALA A 120 -5.56 -21.25 0.67
N GLY A 121 -4.51 -21.75 1.34
CA GLY A 121 -3.53 -22.69 0.77
C GLY A 121 -2.46 -22.04 -0.12
N GLY A 122 -2.36 -20.71 -0.13
CA GLY A 122 -1.30 -19.96 -0.80
C GLY A 122 -0.01 -19.88 0.02
N THR A 123 1.09 -19.57 -0.65
CA THR A 123 2.44 -19.47 -0.05
C THR A 123 3.01 -18.04 -0.18
N PRO A 124 2.41 -17.03 0.48
CA PRO A 124 2.93 -15.66 0.47
C PRO A 124 4.32 -15.59 1.12
N ARG A 125 5.18 -14.69 0.63
CA ARG A 125 6.53 -14.46 1.17
C ARG A 125 6.71 -13.00 1.56
N THR A 126 7.03 -12.71 2.82
CA THR A 126 7.55 -11.39 3.19
C THR A 126 9.00 -11.27 2.72
N VAL A 127 9.36 -10.13 2.14
CA VAL A 127 10.73 -9.81 1.68
C VAL A 127 11.05 -8.36 2.05
N GLU A 128 12.32 -8.03 2.29
CA GLU A 128 12.74 -6.63 2.47
C GLU A 128 12.91 -5.98 1.10
N GLY A 129 12.44 -4.74 0.95
CA GLY A 129 12.54 -3.91 -0.25
C GLY A 129 12.76 -2.43 0.10
N PRO A 130 12.77 -1.51 -0.90
CA PRO A 130 13.14 -0.11 -0.68
C PRO A 130 12.26 0.63 0.33
N HIS A 131 10.98 0.26 0.44
CA HIS A 131 10.04 0.82 1.41
C HIS A 131 9.84 -0.10 2.64
N GLY A 132 10.83 -0.93 2.98
CA GLY A 132 10.78 -1.91 4.06
C GLY A 132 10.13 -3.23 3.65
N ARG A 133 9.40 -3.88 4.58
CA ARG A 133 8.85 -5.24 4.40
C ARG A 133 7.70 -5.31 3.40
N GLU A 134 8.00 -5.74 2.18
CA GLU A 134 7.06 -6.04 1.11
C GLU A 134 6.50 -7.46 1.20
N LEU A 135 5.51 -7.77 0.36
CA LEU A 135 4.85 -9.07 0.28
C LEU A 135 4.80 -9.57 -1.16
N GLU A 136 5.48 -10.67 -1.46
CA GLU A 136 5.30 -11.43 -2.70
C GLU A 136 4.14 -12.43 -2.52
N LEU A 137 3.24 -12.49 -3.50
CA LEU A 137 2.04 -13.31 -3.45
C LEU A 137 1.56 -13.72 -4.86
N ALA A 138 0.62 -14.67 -4.91
CA ALA A 138 -0.12 -14.99 -6.12
C ALA A 138 -1.49 -14.28 -6.08
N LEU A 139 -1.80 -13.49 -7.09
CA LEU A 139 -3.06 -12.75 -7.23
C LEU A 139 -3.99 -13.45 -8.22
N PRO A 140 -5.31 -13.54 -7.94
CA PRO A 140 -6.28 -14.09 -8.88
C PRO A 140 -6.54 -13.11 -10.04
N THR A 141 -6.83 -13.64 -11.22
CA THR A 141 -7.28 -12.84 -12.37
C THR A 141 -8.78 -13.07 -12.65
N PRO A 142 -9.41 -12.33 -13.58
CA PRO A 142 -10.77 -12.63 -14.05
C PRO A 142 -10.93 -14.00 -14.74
N VAL A 143 -9.83 -14.68 -15.11
CA VAL A 143 -9.87 -16.03 -15.68
C VAL A 143 -9.89 -17.06 -14.53
N PRO A 144 -10.95 -17.89 -14.40
CA PRO A 144 -11.08 -18.81 -13.28
C PRO A 144 -9.88 -19.77 -13.14
N GLY A 145 -9.30 -19.82 -11.94
CA GLY A 145 -8.14 -20.65 -11.64
C GLY A 145 -6.79 -20.10 -12.15
N GLN A 146 -6.77 -19.00 -12.91
CA GLN A 146 -5.52 -18.32 -13.25
C GLN A 146 -5.08 -17.42 -12.10
N MET A 147 -3.87 -17.68 -11.60
CA MET A 147 -3.14 -16.81 -10.68
C MET A 147 -1.95 -16.18 -11.42
N VAL A 148 -1.58 -14.96 -11.05
CA VAL A 148 -0.37 -14.26 -11.55
C VAL A 148 0.52 -13.81 -10.38
N PRO A 149 1.85 -13.71 -10.56
CA PRO A 149 2.72 -13.13 -9.55
C PRO A 149 2.35 -11.67 -9.28
N GLY A 150 2.28 -11.33 -8.00
CA GLY A 150 2.06 -9.98 -7.49
C GLY A 150 3.06 -9.63 -6.40
N ARG A 151 3.32 -8.32 -6.24
CA ARG A 151 4.12 -7.75 -5.16
C ARG A 151 3.34 -6.61 -4.53
N MET A 152 3.00 -6.75 -3.26
CA MET A 152 2.32 -5.73 -2.49
C MET A 152 3.34 -4.98 -1.63
N ILE A 153 3.45 -3.69 -1.90
CA ILE A 153 4.26 -2.73 -1.13
C ILE A 153 3.26 -1.90 -0.31
N GLY A 154 3.57 -1.68 0.96
CA GLY A 154 2.80 -0.82 1.83
C GLY A 154 3.69 0.25 2.43
N VAL A 155 3.23 1.51 2.43
CA VAL A 155 3.96 2.63 3.01
C VAL A 155 3.04 3.38 3.97
N ASP A 156 3.44 3.45 5.22
CA ASP A 156 2.74 4.22 6.26
C ASP A 156 3.27 5.65 6.32
N GLY A 157 2.39 6.60 6.62
CA GLY A 157 2.73 8.02 6.75
C GLY A 157 1.76 8.79 7.65
N PRO A 158 1.88 10.12 7.75
CA PRO A 158 1.13 10.97 8.69
C PRO A 158 -0.41 10.85 8.60
N ARG A 159 -1.00 9.94 9.39
CA ARG A 159 -2.44 9.58 9.38
C ARG A 159 -2.93 8.93 8.08
N TRP A 160 -2.04 8.36 7.28
CA TRP A 160 -2.40 7.64 6.05
C TRP A 160 -1.52 6.41 5.81
N PHE A 161 -2.01 5.51 4.94
CA PHE A 161 -1.33 4.30 4.50
C PHE A 161 -1.57 4.12 3.00
N VAL A 162 -0.51 4.00 2.21
CA VAL A 162 -0.57 3.67 0.77
C VAL A 162 -0.32 2.18 0.58
N ARG A 163 -1.20 1.51 -0.18
CA ARG A 163 -1.00 0.15 -0.68
C ARG A 163 -0.76 0.20 -2.18
N ALA A 164 0.43 -0.21 -2.61
CA ALA A 164 0.79 -0.41 -4.01
C ALA A 164 0.81 -1.90 -4.34
N VAL A 165 0.12 -2.33 -5.40
CA VAL A 165 0.06 -3.73 -5.86
C VAL A 165 0.61 -3.82 -7.27
N LEU A 166 1.87 -4.24 -7.38
CA LEU A 166 2.57 -4.49 -8.64
C LEU A 166 2.17 -5.85 -9.22
N THR A 167 2.00 -5.89 -10.54
CA THR A 167 1.68 -7.06 -11.37
C THR A 167 2.51 -7.03 -12.66
N GLY A 168 2.70 -8.20 -13.28
CA GLY A 168 3.57 -8.35 -14.46
C GLY A 168 5.06 -8.45 -14.09
N PRO A 169 6.00 -8.15 -15.01
CA PRO A 169 7.44 -8.27 -14.76
C PRO A 169 7.93 -7.53 -13.51
N GLY A 170 7.42 -6.32 -13.25
CA GLY A 170 7.75 -5.51 -12.09
C GLY A 170 7.36 -6.11 -10.74
N ALA A 171 6.45 -7.09 -10.70
CA ALA A 171 6.13 -7.81 -9.47
C ALA A 171 7.25 -8.78 -9.06
N LEU A 172 7.86 -9.45 -10.04
CA LEU A 172 8.97 -10.37 -9.79
C LEU A 172 10.26 -9.61 -9.50
N ASP A 173 10.51 -8.52 -10.23
CA ASP A 173 11.72 -7.72 -10.18
C ASP A 173 11.39 -6.24 -10.43
N PRO A 174 11.40 -5.39 -9.38
CA PRO A 174 11.06 -3.97 -9.51
C PRO A 174 11.95 -3.20 -10.51
N THR A 175 13.19 -3.65 -10.79
CA THR A 175 14.06 -3.00 -11.78
C THR A 175 13.51 -3.10 -13.20
N ARG A 176 12.55 -4.01 -13.44
CA ARG A 176 11.86 -4.20 -14.72
C ARG A 176 10.60 -3.35 -14.89
N ALA A 177 10.26 -2.53 -13.89
CA ALA A 177 9.19 -1.54 -13.96
C ALA A 177 9.63 -0.18 -13.40
N PRO A 178 10.73 0.42 -13.91
CA PRO A 178 11.33 1.60 -13.32
C PRO A 178 10.39 2.81 -13.29
N LEU A 179 9.49 2.94 -14.28
CA LEU A 179 8.47 4.00 -14.28
C LEU A 179 7.42 3.82 -13.16
N LEU A 180 7.13 2.58 -12.74
CA LEU A 180 6.19 2.33 -11.64
C LEU A 180 6.86 2.54 -10.28
N VAL A 181 8.13 2.14 -10.13
CA VAL A 181 8.95 2.47 -8.95
C VAL A 181 9.08 3.99 -8.81
N GLU A 182 9.37 4.71 -9.89
CA GLU A 182 9.47 6.17 -9.90
C GLU A 182 8.11 6.86 -9.66
N THR A 183 7.02 6.24 -10.12
CA THR A 183 5.66 6.69 -9.81
C THR A 183 5.37 6.60 -8.31
N LEU A 184 5.75 5.49 -7.66
CA LEU A 184 5.59 5.32 -6.23
C LEU A 184 6.47 6.32 -5.45
N ARG A 185 7.74 6.48 -5.86
CA ARG A 185 8.67 7.43 -5.24
C ARG A 185 8.16 8.87 -5.28
N ARG A 186 7.67 9.33 -6.42
CA ARG A 186 7.19 10.73 -6.58
C ARG A 186 5.72 10.93 -6.20
N LEU A 187 5.03 9.91 -5.69
CA LEU A 187 3.64 9.99 -5.22
C LEU A 187 3.52 10.95 -4.03
N VAL A 188 2.46 11.75 -4.01
CA VAL A 188 2.15 12.63 -2.86
C VAL A 188 0.73 12.30 -2.36
N VAL A 189 0.59 12.13 -1.05
CA VAL A 189 -0.67 11.81 -0.37
C VAL A 189 -1.28 13.06 0.22
N VAL A 190 -2.58 13.27 0.00
CA VAL A 190 -3.32 14.45 0.45
C VAL A 190 -4.40 14.01 1.43
N ARG A 191 -3.99 13.64 2.66
CA ARG A 191 -4.90 13.13 3.69
C ARG A 191 -5.94 14.16 4.14
N GLY A 192 -5.57 15.44 4.17
CA GLY A 192 -6.43 16.52 4.66
C GLY A 192 -6.78 16.40 6.15
N ASP A 193 -7.46 17.40 6.68
CA ASP A 193 -7.71 17.50 8.11
C ASP A 193 -8.87 16.61 8.60
N ASP A 194 -9.85 16.36 7.74
CA ASP A 194 -11.14 15.73 8.06
C ASP A 194 -11.01 14.44 8.89
N ALA A 195 -11.95 14.28 9.83
CA ALA A 195 -12.12 13.05 10.57
C ALA A 195 -12.56 11.91 9.63
N MET A 196 -11.80 10.83 9.59
CA MET A 196 -12.13 9.59 8.89
C MET A 196 -11.82 8.43 9.83
N PRO A 197 -12.62 7.34 9.84
CA PRO A 197 -12.27 6.10 10.51
C PRO A 197 -10.92 5.54 10.04
N VAL A 198 -10.32 4.68 10.86
CA VAL A 198 -9.07 3.99 10.51
C VAL A 198 -9.38 2.83 9.56
N ARG A 199 -8.56 2.66 8.51
CA ARG A 199 -8.74 1.77 7.35
C ARG A 199 -9.79 2.20 6.30
N ASP A 200 -10.51 3.31 6.49
CA ASP A 200 -11.35 3.89 5.42
C ASP A 200 -10.49 4.43 4.27
N PRO A 201 -10.89 4.26 3.00
CA PRO A 201 -10.17 4.82 1.85
C PRO A 201 -10.29 6.36 1.82
N LEU A 202 -9.22 7.07 1.44
CA LEU A 202 -9.29 8.52 1.26
C LEU A 202 -10.16 8.85 0.02
N PRO A 203 -10.97 9.93 0.06
CA PRO A 203 -11.78 10.33 -1.09
C PRO A 203 -10.95 10.70 -2.32
N LEU A 204 -10.91 9.79 -3.31
CA LEU A 204 -10.36 10.07 -4.63
C LEU A 204 -11.39 10.80 -5.52
N LYS A 205 -10.89 11.44 -6.58
CA LYS A 205 -11.68 12.24 -7.55
C LYS A 205 -11.18 11.94 -8.96
N LEU A 206 -12.10 11.83 -9.92
CA LEU A 206 -11.73 11.79 -11.34
C LEU A 206 -11.27 13.18 -11.79
N PRO A 207 -10.18 13.29 -12.58
CA PRO A 207 -9.80 14.54 -13.23
C PRO A 207 -10.89 15.03 -14.19
N LYS A 208 -11.03 16.35 -14.34
CA LYS A 208 -12.01 16.95 -15.27
C LYS A 208 -11.79 16.49 -16.71
N GLU A 209 -10.53 16.43 -17.14
CA GLU A 209 -10.09 15.96 -18.46
C GLU A 209 -10.53 14.51 -18.77
N VAL A 210 -10.69 13.67 -17.73
CA VAL A 210 -11.26 12.33 -17.84
C VAL A 210 -12.79 12.39 -17.87
N THR A 211 -13.40 13.26 -17.06
CA THR A 211 -14.86 13.36 -16.95
C THR A 211 -15.51 13.89 -18.24
N ASP A 212 -14.88 14.86 -18.90
CA ASP A 212 -15.31 15.40 -20.20
C ASP A 212 -15.25 14.35 -21.33
N ASN A 213 -14.51 13.25 -21.13
CA ASN A 213 -14.40 12.12 -22.06
C ASN A 213 -15.27 10.90 -21.67
N VAL A 214 -16.20 11.02 -20.70
CA VAL A 214 -17.18 9.98 -20.38
C VAL A 214 -18.51 10.25 -21.10
N PRO A 215 -18.83 9.58 -22.23
CA PRO A 215 -20.08 9.78 -22.94
C PRO A 215 -21.25 9.08 -22.22
N GLY A 216 -21.77 9.68 -21.15
CA GLY A 216 -22.78 8.98 -20.32
C GLY A 216 -23.45 9.73 -19.16
N SER A 217 -23.63 11.06 -19.21
CA SER A 217 -24.50 11.78 -18.24
C SER A 217 -25.09 13.09 -18.78
N ALA A 218 -25.87 12.97 -19.85
CA ALA A 218 -26.84 13.99 -20.25
C ALA A 218 -28.23 13.34 -20.29
N GLY A 219 -29.21 13.91 -19.60
CA GLY A 219 -30.56 13.34 -19.49
C GLY A 219 -31.40 13.54 -20.76
N GLY A 220 -32.23 12.55 -21.09
CA GLY A 220 -33.13 12.59 -22.23
C GLY A 220 -34.13 11.43 -22.19
N ASP A 221 -35.36 11.71 -22.60
CA ASP A 221 -36.51 10.80 -22.52
C ASP A 221 -36.42 9.58 -23.45
N ALA A 222 -37.26 8.57 -23.20
CA ALA A 222 -37.42 7.39 -24.05
C ALA A 222 -38.76 7.48 -24.86
N PRO A 223 -39.09 6.59 -25.83
CA PRO A 223 -38.34 5.40 -26.31
C PRO A 223 -38.29 5.22 -27.86
N ALA A 224 -37.76 4.06 -28.26
CA ALA A 224 -38.02 3.31 -29.50
C ALA A 224 -37.38 3.73 -30.85
N GLY A 225 -36.67 2.78 -31.46
CA GLY A 225 -36.18 2.82 -32.84
C GLY A 225 -35.32 1.59 -33.15
N THR A 226 -35.70 0.76 -34.14
CA THR A 226 -35.00 -0.49 -34.51
C THR A 226 -33.99 -0.27 -35.64
N GLY A 227 -32.80 -0.88 -35.53
CA GLY A 227 -31.75 -0.80 -36.56
C GLY A 227 -30.73 -1.94 -36.48
N THR A 228 -30.25 -2.42 -37.62
CA THR A 228 -29.51 -3.69 -37.76
C THR A 228 -27.99 -3.51 -37.88
N SER A 229 -27.26 -4.42 -37.23
CA SER A 229 -25.86 -4.87 -37.40
C SER A 229 -24.86 -4.07 -38.26
N ALA A 230 -23.70 -3.77 -37.66
CA ALA A 230 -22.40 -3.73 -38.36
C ALA A 230 -21.26 -4.18 -37.42
N THR A 231 -20.33 -5.00 -37.93
CA THR A 231 -19.19 -5.54 -37.15
C THR A 231 -17.96 -4.66 -37.29
N SER A 232 -17.28 -4.34 -36.18
CA SER A 232 -15.85 -4.00 -36.15
C SER A 232 -15.28 -4.26 -34.76
N GLY A 233 -14.03 -4.70 -34.68
CA GLY A 233 -13.45 -5.23 -33.45
C GLY A 233 -13.11 -4.15 -32.42
N ARG A 234 -13.56 -4.34 -31.17
CA ARG A 234 -12.96 -3.67 -30.00
C ARG A 234 -11.67 -4.37 -29.61
N PRO A 235 -10.56 -3.66 -29.33
CA PRO A 235 -9.53 -4.22 -28.46
C PRO A 235 -10.14 -4.43 -27.08
N GLN A 236 -10.12 -5.66 -26.58
CA GLN A 236 -10.71 -6.00 -25.29
C GLN A 236 -9.72 -5.64 -24.18
N MET A 237 -10.02 -4.57 -23.43
CA MET A 237 -9.17 -4.17 -22.30
C MET A 237 -9.21 -5.22 -21.19
N PRO A 238 -8.09 -5.47 -20.49
CA PRO A 238 -8.10 -6.23 -19.25
C PRO A 238 -8.73 -5.37 -18.15
N THR A 239 -9.77 -5.88 -17.47
CA THR A 239 -10.30 -5.31 -16.22
C THR A 239 -9.64 -6.04 -15.04
N PRO A 240 -8.78 -5.39 -14.24
CA PRO A 240 -8.16 -6.03 -13.07
C PRO A 240 -9.13 -6.24 -11.90
N GLY A 241 -8.84 -7.23 -11.05
CA GLY A 241 -9.13 -7.22 -9.61
C GLY A 241 -10.59 -7.07 -9.16
N ALA A 242 -11.26 -8.18 -8.83
CA ALA A 242 -12.54 -8.13 -8.14
C ALA A 242 -12.41 -7.65 -6.68
N ARG A 243 -13.51 -7.05 -6.18
CA ARG A 243 -13.71 -6.50 -4.83
C ARG A 243 -13.14 -7.38 -3.71
N ILE A 244 -12.31 -6.82 -2.82
CA ILE A 244 -11.92 -7.43 -1.54
C ILE A 244 -12.57 -6.65 -0.39
N ALA A 245 -13.91 -6.70 -0.29
CA ALA A 245 -14.68 -6.01 0.76
C ALA A 245 -16.13 -6.52 0.91
N GLU A 246 -16.34 -7.81 1.19
CA GLU A 246 -17.54 -8.29 1.90
C GLU A 246 -17.16 -9.45 2.83
N LEU A 247 -16.95 -9.15 4.11
CA LEU A 247 -16.99 -10.12 5.20
C LEU A 247 -18.13 -9.72 6.14
N ARG A 248 -18.83 -10.69 6.73
CA ARG A 248 -20.13 -10.52 7.40
C ARG A 248 -20.14 -11.20 8.77
#